data_AF-A0A2V9A2T4-F1
#
_entry.id   AF-A0A2V9A2T4-F1
#
_cell.length_a   1.000
_cell.length_b   1.000
_cell.length_c   1.000
_cell.angle_alpha   90.00
_cell.angle_beta   90.00
_cell.angle_gamma   90.00
#
_symmetry.space_group_name_H-M   'P 1'
#
loop_
_entity.id
_entity.type
_entity.pdbx_description
1 polymer ?
#
loop_
_entity_poly.entity_id
_entity_poly.type
_entity_poly.pdbx_seq_one_letter_code
_entity_poly.pdbx_strand_id
1 'polypeptide(L)'
;MPMRVIPDQNQPSAAIEIPLEKPLPDYDLEELEKATPRDVDGILVTQGFRDLVDDARGILTELIAAPPAERRGSGKVLEIDLATTQPHPLEITQLTGAICPTDDEIYRPGLWIVLFDPVARPRSSLPEPTLRRISAIAAELVKRLELA
;
A
#
# COMPACT_ATOMS: atom_id res chain seq x y z
N MET A 1 3.52 10.15 -9.21
CA MET A 1 3.26 8.82 -9.81
C MET A 1 2.12 8.23 -9.00
N PRO A 2 1.08 7.67 -9.63
CA PRO A 2 0.03 7.05 -8.84
C PRO A 2 0.58 5.85 -8.06
N MET A 3 -0.05 5.54 -6.93
CA MET A 3 0.16 4.31 -6.17
C MET A 3 0.30 3.08 -7.08
N ARG A 4 1.26 2.20 -6.78
CA ARG A 4 1.51 0.97 -7.55
C ARG A 4 1.41 -0.26 -6.67
N VAL A 5 0.86 -1.34 -7.22
CA VAL A 5 0.87 -2.68 -6.61
C VAL A 5 1.69 -3.60 -7.50
N ILE A 6 2.72 -4.22 -6.93
CA ILE A 6 3.72 -5.01 -7.63
C ILE A 6 3.69 -6.43 -7.04
N PRO A 7 3.10 -7.43 -7.73
CA PRO A 7 3.10 -8.80 -7.27
C PRO A 7 4.51 -9.42 -7.35
N ASP A 8 4.91 -10.19 -6.33
CA ASP A 8 6.10 -11.03 -6.40
C ASP A 8 5.77 -12.28 -7.22
N GLN A 9 6.52 -12.55 -8.28
CA GLN A 9 6.30 -13.72 -9.15
C GLN A 9 6.66 -15.04 -8.46
N ASN A 10 7.53 -14.98 -7.45
CA ASN A 10 8.15 -16.13 -6.81
C ASN A 10 7.69 -16.30 -5.36
N GLN A 11 6.81 -15.46 -4.83
CA GLN A 11 6.27 -15.55 -3.47
C GLN A 11 4.83 -15.07 -3.44
N PRO A 12 4.00 -15.57 -2.51
CA PRO A 12 2.64 -15.08 -2.36
C PRO A 12 2.62 -13.75 -1.59
N SER A 13 3.29 -12.74 -2.16
CA SER A 13 3.33 -11.38 -1.64
C SER A 13 3.14 -10.35 -2.76
N ALA A 14 2.78 -9.14 -2.36
CA ALA A 14 2.81 -7.98 -3.24
C ALA A 14 3.40 -6.79 -2.48
N ALA A 15 4.27 -6.06 -3.18
CA ALA A 15 4.74 -4.76 -2.74
C ALA A 15 3.75 -3.67 -3.18
N ILE A 16 3.62 -2.63 -2.37
CA ILE A 16 2.81 -1.45 -2.63
C ILE A 16 3.72 -0.25 -2.45
N GLU A 17 3.81 0.56 -3.50
CA GLU A 17 4.53 1.84 -3.50
C GLU A 17 3.50 2.96 -3.46
N ILE A 18 3.59 3.82 -2.44
CA ILE A 18 2.73 5.00 -2.29
C ILE A 18 3.62 6.23 -2.15
N PRO A 19 3.85 7.01 -3.22
CA PRO A 19 4.58 8.27 -3.11
C PRO A 19 3.73 9.32 -2.39
N LEU A 20 4.37 10.19 -1.63
CA LEU A 20 3.73 11.37 -1.06
C LEU A 20 3.61 12.43 -2.15
N GLU A 21 2.39 12.66 -2.66
CA GLU A 21 2.17 13.58 -3.79
C GLU A 21 1.91 15.02 -3.36
N LYS A 22 1.44 15.23 -2.13
CA LYS A 22 1.12 16.55 -1.58
C LYS A 22 1.70 16.70 -0.17
N PRO A 23 2.02 17.94 0.25
CA PRO A 23 2.44 18.24 1.61
C PRO A 23 1.45 17.67 2.64
N LEU A 24 1.98 17.11 3.73
CA LEU A 24 1.19 16.62 4.86
C LEU A 24 1.55 17.43 6.11
N PRO A 25 0.86 18.57 6.35
CA PRO A 25 1.18 19.48 7.45
C PRO A 25 0.96 18.83 8.83
N ASP A 26 0.02 17.88 8.94
CA ASP A 26 -0.23 17.16 10.18
C ASP A 26 0.97 16.31 10.66
N TYR A 27 1.89 16.02 9.75
CA TYR A 27 3.14 15.29 10.02
C TYR A 27 4.37 16.20 9.84
N ASP A 28 4.22 17.52 9.75
CA ASP A 28 5.30 18.47 9.45
C ASP A 28 6.07 18.14 8.14
N LEU A 29 5.38 17.53 7.16
CA LEU A 29 5.97 17.10 5.88
C LEU A 29 5.61 18.09 4.76
N GLU A 30 6.30 19.23 4.70
CA GLU A 30 5.98 20.31 3.75
C GLU A 30 6.75 20.24 2.42
N GLU A 31 8.07 20.07 2.47
CA GLU A 31 8.94 20.07 1.28
C GLU A 31 9.29 18.65 0.83
N LEU A 32 8.40 18.03 0.06
CA LEU A 32 8.52 16.63 -0.36
C LEU A 32 9.38 16.41 -1.61
N GLU A 33 9.38 17.35 -2.55
CA GLU A 33 10.08 17.19 -3.82
C GLU A 33 11.53 17.63 -3.73
N LYS A 34 12.45 16.76 -4.15
CA LYS A 34 13.86 17.14 -4.31
C LYS A 34 14.40 16.71 -5.66
N ALA A 35 15.10 17.65 -6.30
CA ALA A 35 15.72 17.50 -7.61
C ALA A 35 17.04 16.69 -7.58
N THR A 36 17.49 16.22 -6.41
CA THR A 36 18.71 15.43 -6.28
C THR A 36 18.46 14.17 -5.48
N PRO A 37 18.80 12.98 -6.00
CA PRO A 37 18.77 11.75 -5.22
C PRO A 37 19.78 11.89 -4.08
N ARG A 38 19.34 11.69 -2.85
CA ARG A 38 20.23 11.51 -1.71
C ARG A 38 20.23 10.03 -1.35
N ASP A 39 21.40 9.52 -0.96
CA ASP A 39 21.53 8.16 -0.42
C ASP A 39 20.67 7.93 0.83
N VAL A 40 20.35 9.02 1.56
CA VAL A 40 19.40 9.04 2.68
C VAL A 40 18.56 10.32 2.56
N ASP A 41 17.26 10.17 2.33
CA ASP A 41 16.35 11.30 2.43
C ASP A 41 16.13 11.64 3.91
N GLY A 42 16.52 12.87 4.28
CA GLY A 42 16.37 13.39 5.64
C GLY A 42 14.92 13.38 6.12
N ILE A 43 13.95 13.38 5.21
CA ILE A 43 12.53 13.26 5.52
C ILE A 43 12.22 11.90 6.14
N LEU A 44 12.80 10.81 5.62
CA LEU A 44 12.51 9.46 6.11
C LEU A 44 12.99 9.21 7.55
N VAL A 45 13.85 10.08 8.08
CA VAL A 45 14.35 10.01 9.45
C VAL A 45 13.70 11.04 10.39
N THR A 46 12.80 11.90 9.90
CA THR A 46 12.07 12.84 10.75
C THR A 46 11.09 12.12 11.67
N GLN A 47 10.71 12.79 12.76
CA GLN A 47 9.67 12.28 13.64
C GLN A 47 8.32 12.19 12.90
N GLY A 48 7.95 13.23 12.16
CA GLY A 48 6.70 13.23 11.41
C GLY A 48 6.55 12.09 10.39
N PHE A 49 7.64 11.70 9.72
CA PHE A 49 7.59 10.53 8.84
C PHE A 49 7.45 9.21 9.61
N ARG A 50 8.04 9.11 10.82
CA ARG A 50 7.84 7.93 11.68
C ARG A 50 6.40 7.85 12.17
N ASP A 51 5.82 8.98 12.57
CA ASP A 51 4.43 9.08 13.00
C ASP A 51 3.50 8.66 11.84
N LEU A 52 3.78 9.10 10.60
CA LEU A 52 3.07 8.65 9.40
C LEU A 52 3.16 7.13 9.19
N VAL A 53 4.35 6.54 9.37
CA VAL A 53 4.54 5.09 9.24
C VAL A 53 3.76 4.32 10.32
N ASP A 54 3.72 4.84 11.55
CA ASP A 54 3.00 4.23 12.66
C ASP A 54 1.47 4.32 12.48
N ASP A 55 0.96 5.47 12.03
CA ASP A 55 -0.45 5.64 11.69
C ASP A 55 -0.86 4.78 10.48
N ALA A 56 0.00 4.72 9.45
CA ALA A 56 -0.19 3.83 8.32
C ALA A 56 -0.28 2.37 8.77
N ARG A 57 0.54 1.95 9.75
CA ARG A 57 0.49 0.60 10.32
C ARG A 57 -0.82 0.34 11.03
N GLY A 58 -1.29 1.28 11.85
CA GLY A 58 -2.55 1.18 12.57
C GLY A 58 -3.74 1.02 11.61
N ILE A 59 -3.86 1.93 10.64
CA ILE A 59 -4.93 1.91 9.65
C ILE A 59 -4.85 0.66 8.77
N LEU A 60 -3.66 0.28 8.31
CA LEU A 60 -3.47 -0.92 7.49
C LEU A 60 -3.87 -2.20 8.24
N THR A 61 -3.57 -2.29 9.53
CA THR A 61 -3.99 -3.42 10.38
C THR A 61 -5.52 -3.51 10.46
N GLU A 62 -6.21 -2.37 10.62
CA GLU A 62 -7.67 -2.32 10.59
C GLU A 62 -8.23 -2.75 9.24
N LEU A 63 -7.68 -2.22 8.13
CA LEU A 63 -8.14 -2.54 6.77
C LEU A 63 -7.87 -3.99 6.38
N ILE A 64 -6.82 -4.61 6.90
CA ILE A 64 -6.55 -6.04 6.69
C ILE A 64 -7.60 -6.89 7.43
N ALA A 65 -7.96 -6.50 8.66
CA ALA A 65 -8.95 -7.20 9.49
C ALA A 65 -10.38 -7.00 8.98
N ALA A 66 -10.69 -5.82 8.43
CA ALA A 66 -11.97 -5.46 7.85
C ALA A 66 -11.77 -4.83 6.44
N PRO A 67 -11.53 -5.66 5.40
CA PRO A 67 -11.30 -5.17 4.06
C PRO A 67 -12.46 -4.30 3.54
N PRO A 68 -12.17 -3.21 2.81
CA PRO A 68 -13.20 -2.39 2.20
C PRO A 68 -14.05 -3.24 1.25
N ALA A 69 -15.37 -3.01 1.25
CA ALA A 69 -16.27 -3.72 0.35
C ALA A 69 -15.84 -3.49 -1.11
N GLU A 70 -15.54 -4.56 -1.84
CA GLU A 70 -15.29 -4.46 -3.28
C GLU A 70 -16.49 -3.76 -3.93
N ARG A 71 -16.25 -2.65 -4.64
CA ARG A 71 -17.28 -2.05 -5.48
C ARG A 71 -17.63 -3.05 -6.57
N ARG A 72 -18.63 -3.92 -6.33
CA ARG A 72 -19.18 -4.80 -7.35
C ARG A 72 -19.66 -3.92 -8.50
N GLY A 73 -18.95 -3.97 -9.62
CA GLY A 73 -19.42 -3.41 -10.87
C GLY A 73 -20.83 -3.94 -11.15
N SER A 74 -21.73 -3.03 -11.49
CA SER A 74 -23.11 -3.35 -11.83
C SER A 74 -23.13 -4.33 -13.01
N GLY A 75 -23.75 -5.50 -12.81
CA GLY A 75 -24.32 -6.30 -13.91
C GLY A 75 -23.57 -7.57 -14.31
N LYS A 76 -23.72 -8.65 -13.53
CA LYS A 76 -24.18 -9.96 -14.04
C LYS A 76 -24.46 -10.93 -12.89
N VAL A 77 -25.74 -11.32 -12.84
CA VAL A 77 -26.33 -12.58 -12.38
C VAL A 77 -25.60 -13.39 -11.30
N LEU A 78 -26.31 -13.54 -10.18
CA LEU A 78 -26.19 -14.56 -9.14
C LEU A 78 -25.54 -15.88 -9.58
N GLU A 79 -24.23 -16.01 -9.43
CA GLU A 79 -23.64 -17.27 -8.98
C GLU A 79 -23.50 -17.16 -7.46
N ILE A 80 -24.35 -17.92 -6.76
CA ILE A 80 -24.26 -18.13 -5.33
C ILE A 80 -23.02 -18.99 -5.11
N ASP A 81 -21.86 -18.33 -4.96
CA ASP A 81 -20.64 -18.99 -4.52
C ASP A 81 -20.80 -19.30 -3.03
N LEU A 82 -21.18 -20.55 -2.74
CA LEU A 82 -21.46 -21.11 -1.41
C LEU A 82 -20.19 -21.32 -0.56
N ALA A 83 -19.08 -20.69 -0.93
CA ALA A 83 -17.89 -20.58 -0.10
C ALA A 83 -17.75 -19.14 0.37
N THR A 84 -18.53 -18.73 1.38
CA THR A 84 -18.18 -17.58 2.23
C THR A 84 -17.01 -17.95 3.14
N THR A 85 -15.92 -18.40 2.55
CA THR A 85 -14.63 -18.46 3.23
C THR A 85 -14.23 -17.00 3.38
N GLN A 86 -14.30 -16.47 4.60
CA GLN A 86 -13.74 -15.14 4.85
C GLN A 86 -12.31 -15.14 4.30
N PRO A 87 -11.95 -14.15 3.46
CA PRO A 87 -10.63 -14.11 2.89
C PRO A 87 -9.61 -14.07 4.03
N HIS A 88 -8.63 -14.96 3.97
CA HIS A 88 -7.64 -15.07 5.04
C HIS A 88 -6.93 -13.73 5.26
N PRO A 89 -6.60 -13.38 6.51
CA PRO A 89 -5.92 -12.12 6.80
C PRO A 89 -4.57 -12.11 6.10
N LEU A 90 -4.29 -11.02 5.39
CA LEU A 90 -2.96 -10.74 4.85
C LEU A 90 -2.05 -10.34 6.02
N GLU A 91 -0.75 -10.59 5.89
CA GLU A 91 0.23 -10.20 6.89
C GLU A 91 1.10 -9.06 6.38
N ILE A 92 1.36 -8.07 7.24
CA ILE A 92 2.31 -6.99 6.94
C ILE A 92 3.71 -7.53 7.20
N THR A 93 4.44 -7.86 6.13
CA THR A 93 5.83 -8.33 6.24
C THR A 93 6.82 -7.18 6.31
N GLN A 94 6.53 -6.08 5.62
CA GLN A 94 7.32 -4.86 5.66
C GLN A 94 6.40 -3.64 5.53
N LEU A 95 6.74 -2.59 6.28
CA LEU A 95 6.18 -1.25 6.13
C LEU A 95 7.28 -0.27 6.53
N THR A 96 7.85 0.40 5.54
CA THR A 96 9.00 1.30 5.66
C THR A 96 8.82 2.53 4.79
N GLY A 97 9.68 3.53 4.97
CA GLY A 97 9.85 4.58 4.00
C GLY A 97 10.57 4.10 2.74
N ALA A 98 10.27 4.74 1.62
CA ALA A 98 10.97 4.57 0.36
C ALA A 98 11.15 5.91 -0.35
N ILE A 99 12.11 5.94 -1.28
CA ILE A 99 12.29 7.03 -2.21
C ILE A 99 11.68 6.58 -3.54
N CYS A 100 10.62 7.24 -3.96
CA CYS A 100 9.90 6.97 -5.18
C CYS A 100 10.39 7.94 -6.28
N PRO A 101 11.12 7.46 -7.31
CA PRO A 101 11.48 8.29 -8.45
C PRO A 101 10.27 8.53 -9.36
N THR A 102 10.12 9.75 -9.88
CA THR A 102 9.22 10.04 -11.00
C THR A 102 9.97 9.95 -12.33
N ASP A 103 9.22 9.92 -13.45
CA ASP A 103 9.79 9.88 -14.81
C ASP A 103 10.68 11.10 -15.12
N ASP A 104 10.49 12.21 -14.39
CA ASP A 104 11.25 13.46 -14.54
C ASP A 104 12.48 13.53 -13.61
N GLU A 105 12.94 12.40 -13.07
CA GLU A 105 14.04 12.33 -12.08
C GLU A 105 13.78 13.15 -10.80
N ILE A 106 12.51 13.39 -10.45
CA ILE A 106 12.13 13.99 -9.17
C ILE A 106 11.95 12.86 -8.17
N TYR A 107 12.61 12.97 -7.04
CA TYR A 107 12.54 11.98 -5.97
C TYR A 107 11.58 12.47 -4.90
N ARG A 108 10.58 11.65 -4.59
CA ARG A 108 9.62 11.91 -3.51
C ARG A 108 9.73 10.84 -2.44
N PRO A 109 9.64 11.17 -1.15
CA PRO A 109 9.44 10.18 -0.10
C PRO A 109 8.09 9.48 -0.30
N GLY A 110 7.98 8.27 0.22
CA GLY A 110 6.78 7.45 0.09
C GLY A 110 6.77 6.28 1.07
N LEU A 111 5.67 5.55 1.08
CA LEU A 111 5.53 4.30 1.82
C LEU A 111 5.83 3.11 0.90
N TRP A 112 6.61 2.18 1.43
CA TRP A 112 6.83 0.85 0.88
C TRP A 112 6.24 -0.20 1.80
N ILE A 113 5.23 -0.91 1.30
CA ILE A 113 4.47 -1.90 2.06
C ILE A 113 4.59 -3.24 1.36
N VAL A 114 4.83 -4.32 2.10
CA VAL A 114 4.78 -5.68 1.55
C VAL A 114 3.75 -6.50 2.31
N LEU A 115 2.71 -6.90 1.60
CA LEU A 115 1.66 -7.77 2.11
C LEU A 115 1.89 -9.20 1.64
N PHE A 116 1.72 -10.16 2.54
CA PHE A 116 1.87 -11.59 2.29
C PHE A 116 0.56 -12.34 2.57
N ASP A 117 0.26 -13.35 1.76
CA ASP A 117 -0.86 -14.26 2.00
C ASP A 117 -0.33 -15.60 2.54
N PRO A 118 -0.51 -15.91 3.84
CA PRO A 118 0.07 -17.09 4.46
C PRO A 118 -0.57 -18.41 4.02
N VAL A 119 -1.74 -18.37 3.38
CA VAL A 119 -2.43 -19.58 2.90
C VAL A 119 -2.33 -19.79 1.40
N ALA A 120 -1.80 -18.81 0.68
CA ALA A 120 -1.56 -18.93 -0.74
C ALA A 120 -0.43 -19.94 -1.02
N ARG A 121 -0.39 -20.42 -2.27
CA ARG A 121 0.59 -21.42 -2.67
C ARG A 121 2.01 -20.85 -2.52
N PRO A 122 2.92 -21.54 -1.80
CA PRO A 122 4.30 -21.14 -1.72
C PRO A 122 4.92 -21.10 -3.11
N ARG A 123 5.88 -20.18 -3.30
CA ARG A 123 6.65 -20.04 -4.56
C ARG A 123 5.82 -19.68 -5.79
N SER A 124 4.69 -18.99 -5.59
CA SER A 124 3.87 -18.49 -6.69
C SER A 124 3.31 -17.12 -6.36
N SER A 125 3.11 -16.31 -7.42
CA SER A 125 2.40 -15.05 -7.31
C SER A 125 1.03 -15.20 -6.68
N LEU A 126 0.61 -14.14 -5.98
CA LEU A 126 -0.74 -13.99 -5.50
C LEU A 126 -1.76 -14.09 -6.66
N PRO A 127 -2.93 -14.72 -6.42
CA PRO A 127 -3.98 -14.79 -7.41
C PRO A 127 -4.66 -13.42 -7.58
N GLU A 128 -5.23 -13.19 -8.75
CA GLU A 128 -5.85 -11.91 -9.13
C GLU A 128 -6.90 -11.37 -8.11
N PRO A 129 -7.77 -12.20 -7.48
CA PRO A 129 -8.68 -11.71 -6.46
C PRO A 129 -7.96 -11.11 -5.24
N THR A 130 -6.86 -11.72 -4.79
CA THR A 130 -6.06 -11.19 -3.68
C THR A 130 -5.38 -9.88 -4.08
N LEU A 131 -4.88 -9.76 -5.31
CA LEU A 131 -4.30 -8.52 -5.82
C LEU A 131 -5.32 -7.38 -5.89
N ARG A 132 -6.56 -7.66 -6.34
CA ARG A 132 -7.64 -6.65 -6.31
C ARG A 132 -7.97 -6.19 -4.90
N ARG A 133 -8.03 -7.11 -3.93
CA ARG A 133 -8.20 -6.78 -2.51
C ARG A 133 -7.06 -5.91 -1.98
N ILE A 134 -5.81 -6.23 -2.32
CA ILE A 134 -4.64 -5.42 -1.94
C ILE A 134 -4.76 -4.00 -2.53
N SER A 135 -5.13 -3.87 -3.81
CA SER A 135 -5.36 -2.57 -4.44
C SER A 135 -6.48 -1.77 -3.75
N ALA A 136 -7.56 -2.42 -3.32
CA ALA A 136 -8.65 -1.76 -2.61
C ALA A 136 -8.23 -1.29 -1.20
N ILE A 137 -7.47 -2.12 -0.47
CA ILE A 137 -6.88 -1.75 0.83
C ILE A 137 -5.93 -0.56 0.65
N ALA A 138 -5.05 -0.60 -0.35
CA ALA A 138 -4.09 0.46 -0.62
C ALA A 138 -4.79 1.78 -0.99
N ALA A 139 -5.84 1.73 -1.81
CA ALA A 139 -6.63 2.91 -2.17
C ALA A 139 -7.35 3.53 -0.96
N GLU A 140 -7.90 2.70 -0.06
CA GLU A 140 -8.54 3.20 1.15
C GLU A 140 -7.50 3.76 2.14
N LEU A 141 -6.30 3.15 2.22
CA LEU A 141 -5.18 3.66 3.01
C LEU A 141 -4.75 5.06 2.53
N VAL A 142 -4.54 5.24 1.22
CA VAL A 142 -4.22 6.54 0.60
C VAL A 142 -5.26 7.59 0.97
N LYS A 143 -6.54 7.22 0.94
CA LYS A 143 -7.64 8.12 1.28
C LYS A 143 -7.65 8.49 2.76
N ARG A 144 -7.48 7.53 3.66
CA ARG A 144 -7.52 7.77 5.12
C ARG A 144 -6.32 8.56 5.63
N LEU A 145 -5.16 8.38 5.02
CA LEU A 145 -3.94 9.13 5.31
C LEU A 145 -3.82 10.43 4.51
N GLU A 146 -4.80 10.73 3.64
CA GLU A 146 -4.80 11.90 2.78
C GLU A 146 -3.50 12.04 1.96
N LEU A 147 -3.02 10.96 1.33
CA LEU A 147 -1.73 10.97 0.60
C LEU A 147 -1.84 11.49 -0.84
N ALA A 148 -3.06 11.52 -1.39
CA ALA A 148 -3.41 12.02 -2.72
C ALA A 148 -4.63 12.94 -2.61
#